data_AF-M1D229-F1
#
_entry.id   AF-M1D229-F1
#
_cell.length_a   1.000
_cell.length_b   1.000
_cell.length_c   1.000
_cell.angle_alpha   90.00
_cell.angle_beta   90.00
_cell.angle_gamma   90.00
#
_symmetry.space_group_name_H-M   'P 1'
#
loop_
_entity.id
_entity.type
_entity.pdbx_description
1 polymer ?
#
loop_
_entity_poly.entity_id
_entity_poly.type
_entity_poly.pdbx_seq_one_letter_code
_entity_poly.pdbx_strand_id
1 'polypeptide(L)'
;MSFEERRKSRWFKKLFECLDKLTITKINDPERRWHCPACKGGPGEIMWFTGLQSLVLHTKTKGGSRIKLHRELAQLLAEELRLRGTTVVPASEVYGQWDGVEYEDKEILWPPMVIIMNTALAKDDNEKRIGMGNQELREYFSSCTLINSVRHSYGPQGHRGISVLIFEATAMGCIQAQVLCEQFSVKGRDKDAWERNPVRFYPGGIRKLYGYMAEEKDMENFNQHSHGKARLKFEMKSFNETVRDPAMQMSEDNQQLVWFKTEAAKNKKLSKALEETLTLVSEKHRQTAEENKIVRMKMKMHCEQNKEEMESQQNFFKDQINMFLNAGTAEEDKSEKIQQERCEIFQQSFANAFPTIEDHRVRAEKAENFVKLQDKDMEEFVAERENLIRAHEERRHKLLEEAIAIEKRFDFKLAKLVEKFSSKQSKQV
;
A
#
# COMPACT_ATOMS: atom_id res chain seq x y z
N MET A 1 -27.67 16.80 -71.33
CA MET A 1 -28.53 17.96 -71.03
C MET A 1 -27.81 18.85 -70.04
N SER A 2 -27.71 20.13 -70.34
CA SER A 2 -27.12 21.14 -69.44
C SER A 2 -27.99 21.33 -68.19
N PHE A 3 -27.41 21.89 -67.11
CA PHE A 3 -28.14 22.19 -65.87
C PHE A 3 -29.40 23.03 -66.14
N GLU A 4 -29.28 24.05 -66.98
CA GLU A 4 -30.37 24.94 -67.40
C GLU A 4 -31.50 24.22 -68.15
N GLU A 5 -31.18 23.25 -69.01
CA GLU A 5 -32.19 22.43 -69.72
C GLU A 5 -32.96 21.51 -68.76
N ARG A 6 -32.27 20.90 -67.80
CA ARG A 6 -32.86 19.97 -66.82
C ARG A 6 -33.77 20.69 -65.83
N ARG A 7 -33.38 21.89 -65.43
CA ARG A 7 -34.13 22.78 -64.53
C ARG A 7 -35.45 23.25 -65.14
N LYS A 8 -35.46 23.48 -66.46
CA LYS A 8 -36.65 23.86 -67.26
C LYS A 8 -37.56 22.69 -67.66
N SER A 9 -37.24 21.47 -67.22
CA SER A 9 -38.10 20.31 -67.48
C SER A 9 -39.51 20.51 -66.93
N ARG A 10 -40.50 19.88 -67.57
CA ARG A 10 -41.93 19.98 -67.17
C ARG A 10 -42.19 19.63 -65.71
N TRP A 11 -41.30 18.85 -65.08
CA TRP A 11 -41.42 18.43 -63.69
C TRP A 11 -40.91 19.48 -62.71
N PHE A 12 -39.78 20.14 -62.98
CA PHE A 12 -39.12 21.02 -62.01
C PHE A 12 -39.27 22.52 -62.31
N LYS A 13 -39.68 22.88 -63.52
CA LYS A 13 -39.77 24.27 -63.99
C LYS A 13 -40.45 25.23 -62.99
N LYS A 14 -41.61 24.86 -62.45
CA LYS A 14 -42.35 25.72 -61.50
C LYS A 14 -41.61 25.97 -60.18
N LEU A 15 -40.85 24.98 -59.69
CA LEU A 15 -40.07 25.13 -58.46
C LEU A 15 -38.90 26.10 -58.68
N PHE A 16 -38.18 25.92 -59.78
CA PHE A 16 -37.02 26.76 -60.07
C PHE A 16 -37.40 28.17 -60.53
N GLU A 17 -38.51 28.36 -61.23
CA GLU A 17 -39.09 29.69 -61.47
C GLU A 17 -39.48 30.41 -60.16
N CYS A 18 -39.86 29.67 -59.12
CA CYS A 18 -40.10 30.23 -57.80
C CYS A 18 -38.78 30.58 -57.10
N LEU A 19 -37.78 29.70 -57.15
CA LEU A 19 -36.45 29.94 -56.58
C LEU A 19 -35.75 31.15 -57.23
N ASP A 20 -35.90 31.33 -58.55
CA ASP A 20 -35.34 32.47 -59.29
C ASP A 20 -35.92 33.83 -58.85
N LYS A 21 -37.16 33.85 -58.34
CA LYS A 21 -37.82 35.08 -57.85
C LYS A 21 -37.49 35.40 -56.38
N LEU A 22 -36.77 34.53 -55.68
CA LEU A 22 -36.50 34.64 -54.25
C LEU A 22 -35.03 34.96 -53.97
N THR A 23 -34.80 35.83 -52.97
CA THR A 23 -33.46 36.11 -52.44
C THR A 23 -32.97 34.95 -51.57
N ILE A 24 -31.65 34.78 -51.43
CA ILE A 24 -31.03 33.72 -50.60
C ILE A 24 -31.61 33.67 -49.18
N THR A 25 -31.84 34.83 -48.56
CA THR A 25 -32.45 34.93 -47.23
C THR A 25 -33.88 34.37 -47.17
N LYS A 26 -34.69 34.60 -48.21
CA LYS A 26 -36.06 34.07 -48.30
C LYS A 26 -36.11 32.59 -48.68
N ILE A 27 -35.09 32.10 -49.38
CA ILE A 27 -34.97 30.67 -49.74
C ILE A 27 -34.62 29.84 -48.50
N ASN A 28 -33.73 30.36 -47.66
CA ASN A 28 -33.27 29.71 -46.43
C ASN A 28 -34.15 29.98 -45.21
N ASP A 29 -35.28 30.65 -45.39
CA ASP A 29 -36.28 30.85 -44.34
C ASP A 29 -36.79 29.48 -43.83
N PRO A 30 -36.57 29.15 -42.53
CA PRO A 30 -36.94 27.86 -41.97
C PRO A 30 -38.45 27.65 -41.90
N GLU A 31 -39.25 28.72 -41.88
CA GLU A 31 -40.72 28.63 -41.82
C GLU A 31 -41.35 28.50 -43.21
N ARG A 32 -40.61 28.81 -44.27
CA ARG A 32 -41.10 28.70 -45.65
C ARG A 32 -41.35 27.24 -46.02
N ARG A 33 -42.56 26.98 -46.52
CA ARG A 33 -42.98 25.65 -46.93
C ARG A 33 -42.74 25.41 -48.42
N TRP A 34 -42.18 24.24 -48.74
CA TRP A 34 -41.88 23.80 -50.09
C TRP A 34 -42.61 22.50 -50.42
N HIS A 35 -43.00 22.35 -51.68
CA HIS A 35 -43.51 21.10 -52.21
C HIS A 35 -42.45 20.40 -53.07
N CYS A 36 -42.44 19.07 -53.04
CA CYS A 36 -41.61 18.25 -53.91
C CYS A 36 -42.30 18.05 -55.28
N PRO A 37 -41.79 18.62 -56.39
CA PRO A 37 -42.41 18.45 -57.71
C PRO A 37 -42.36 17.00 -58.21
N ALA A 38 -41.38 16.21 -57.76
CA ALA A 38 -41.26 14.79 -58.10
C ALA A 38 -42.39 13.94 -57.49
N CYS A 39 -43.04 14.42 -56.41
CA CYS A 39 -44.17 13.76 -55.75
C CYS A 39 -45.55 14.12 -56.33
N LYS A 40 -45.64 15.04 -57.30
CA LYS A 40 -46.91 15.50 -57.87
C LYS A 40 -47.73 14.36 -58.50
N GLY A 41 -48.97 14.14 -58.09
CA GLY A 41 -49.84 13.04 -58.55
C GLY A 41 -49.50 11.67 -57.96
N GLY A 42 -48.81 11.60 -56.81
CA GLY A 42 -48.44 10.34 -56.15
C GLY A 42 -48.44 10.44 -54.61
N PRO A 43 -48.19 9.32 -53.90
CA PRO A 43 -48.17 9.28 -52.44
C PRO A 43 -47.01 10.13 -51.88
N GLY A 44 -47.33 11.39 -51.55
CA GLY A 44 -46.40 12.44 -51.15
C GLY A 44 -46.78 13.85 -51.64
N GLU A 45 -47.73 13.99 -52.56
CA GLU A 45 -48.14 15.29 -53.12
C GLU A 45 -48.64 16.30 -52.07
N ILE A 46 -49.30 15.82 -51.00
CA ILE A 46 -49.91 16.66 -49.97
C ILE A 46 -48.86 17.14 -48.93
N MET A 47 -47.66 16.55 -48.91
CA MET A 47 -46.64 16.85 -47.91
C MET A 47 -45.92 18.17 -48.26
N TRP A 48 -46.00 19.11 -47.32
CA TRP A 48 -45.22 20.35 -47.31
C TRP A 48 -43.97 20.17 -46.44
N PHE A 49 -42.81 20.60 -46.94
CA PHE A 49 -41.54 20.57 -46.23
C PHE A 49 -41.20 21.97 -45.73
N THR A 50 -41.07 22.14 -44.41
CA THR A 50 -40.63 23.39 -43.78
C THR A 50 -39.13 23.57 -43.95
N GLY A 51 -38.73 24.65 -44.62
CA GLY A 51 -37.35 24.92 -45.00
C GLY A 51 -36.90 24.11 -46.22
N LEU A 52 -36.00 24.70 -47.01
CA LEU A 52 -35.47 24.04 -48.21
C LEU A 52 -34.66 22.78 -47.86
N GLN A 53 -34.07 22.73 -46.66
CA GLN A 53 -33.27 21.59 -46.20
C GLN A 53 -34.08 20.32 -46.02
N SER A 54 -35.27 20.43 -45.45
CA SER A 54 -36.18 19.28 -45.31
C SER A 54 -36.62 18.76 -46.67
N LEU A 55 -36.77 19.63 -47.68
CA LEU A 55 -37.00 19.21 -49.06
C LEU A 55 -35.78 18.48 -49.65
N VAL A 56 -34.58 19.02 -49.49
CA VAL A 56 -33.34 18.39 -49.99
C VAL A 56 -33.15 17.01 -49.37
N LEU A 57 -33.31 16.88 -48.05
CA LEU A 57 -33.21 15.61 -47.34
C LEU A 57 -34.25 14.61 -47.85
N HIS A 58 -35.50 15.04 -48.05
CA HIS A 58 -36.55 14.21 -48.62
C HIS A 58 -36.18 13.69 -50.01
N THR A 59 -35.67 14.56 -50.90
CA THR A 59 -35.29 14.17 -52.26
C THR A 59 -34.13 13.17 -52.29
N LYS A 60 -33.22 13.21 -51.30
CA LYS A 60 -32.12 12.24 -51.17
C LYS A 60 -32.57 10.89 -50.62
N THR A 61 -33.50 10.89 -49.68
CA THR A 61 -33.89 9.69 -48.89
C THR A 61 -35.10 8.94 -49.45
N LYS A 62 -35.89 9.54 -50.36
CA LYS A 62 -37.11 8.90 -50.91
C LYS A 62 -36.76 7.71 -51.83
N GLY A 63 -36.94 6.48 -51.32
CA GLY A 63 -36.66 5.22 -52.01
C GLY A 63 -37.84 4.54 -52.71
N GLY A 64 -38.90 5.28 -53.08
CA GLY A 64 -40.17 4.70 -53.60
C GLY A 64 -40.52 5.03 -55.07
N SER A 65 -41.78 5.35 -55.36
CA SER A 65 -42.19 5.76 -56.72
C SER A 65 -41.40 6.99 -57.22
N ARG A 66 -41.00 7.00 -58.49
CA ARG A 66 -40.27 8.09 -59.16
C ARG A 66 -38.91 8.45 -58.53
N ILE A 67 -38.14 7.47 -58.03
CA ILE A 67 -36.77 7.67 -57.48
C ILE A 67 -35.87 8.47 -58.43
N LYS A 68 -35.89 8.19 -59.73
CA LYS A 68 -35.03 8.90 -60.70
C LYS A 68 -35.29 10.41 -60.70
N LEU A 69 -36.56 10.83 -60.57
CA LEU A 69 -36.93 12.24 -60.49
C LEU A 69 -36.53 12.88 -59.15
N HIS A 70 -36.59 12.14 -58.03
CA HIS A 70 -36.14 12.66 -56.73
C HIS A 70 -34.61 12.83 -56.69
N ARG A 71 -33.87 11.86 -57.24
CA ARG A 71 -32.40 11.96 -57.37
C ARG A 71 -31.99 13.11 -58.28
N GLU A 72 -32.68 13.27 -59.40
CA GLU A 72 -32.44 14.40 -60.30
C GLU A 72 -32.75 15.75 -59.63
N LEU A 73 -33.86 15.85 -58.90
CA LEU A 73 -34.19 17.05 -58.14
C LEU A 73 -33.16 17.36 -57.06
N ALA A 74 -32.67 16.33 -56.33
CA ALA A 74 -31.64 16.49 -55.32
C ALA A 74 -30.34 17.06 -55.90
N GLN A 75 -29.94 16.58 -57.09
CA GLN A 75 -28.77 17.09 -57.81
C GLN A 75 -28.97 18.53 -58.25
N LEU A 76 -30.14 18.87 -58.81
CA LEU A 76 -30.43 20.24 -59.26
C LEU A 76 -30.50 21.23 -58.10
N LEU A 77 -31.08 20.84 -56.95
CA LEU A 77 -31.12 21.69 -55.77
C LEU A 77 -29.74 21.89 -55.14
N ALA A 78 -28.92 20.84 -55.09
CA ALA A 78 -27.54 20.96 -54.60
C ALA A 78 -26.70 21.91 -55.46
N GLU A 79 -26.83 21.81 -56.78
CA GLU A 79 -26.11 22.66 -57.72
C GLU A 79 -26.62 24.12 -57.70
N GLU A 80 -27.94 24.34 -57.57
CA GLU A 80 -28.52 25.68 -57.42
C GLU A 80 -28.04 26.37 -56.13
N LEU A 81 -27.96 25.63 -55.01
CA LEU A 81 -27.46 26.16 -53.74
C LEU A 81 -25.95 26.43 -53.80
N ARG A 82 -25.20 25.61 -54.53
CA ARG A 82 -23.77 25.84 -54.79
C ARG A 82 -23.55 27.13 -55.60
N LEU A 83 -24.31 27.33 -56.68
CA LEU A 83 -24.23 28.54 -57.52
C LEU A 83 -24.61 29.81 -56.75
N ARG A 84 -25.52 29.69 -55.77
CA ARG A 84 -25.94 30.81 -54.91
C ARG A 84 -25.07 31.00 -53.66
N GLY A 85 -23.97 30.26 -53.52
CA GLY A 85 -22.99 30.44 -52.43
C GLY A 85 -23.43 29.90 -51.07
N THR A 86 -24.36 28.94 -51.01
CA THR A 86 -24.83 28.33 -49.77
C THR A 86 -24.51 26.83 -49.75
N THR A 87 -23.59 26.40 -48.89
CA THR A 87 -23.35 24.99 -48.61
C THR A 87 -24.37 24.49 -47.59
N VAL A 88 -25.02 23.37 -47.90
CA VAL A 88 -25.87 22.64 -46.96
C VAL A 88 -24.98 21.86 -46.00
N VAL A 89 -24.54 22.51 -44.92
CA VAL A 89 -24.06 21.83 -43.73
C VAL A 89 -25.16 21.96 -42.67
N PRO A 90 -25.62 20.87 -42.02
CA PRO A 90 -26.58 20.97 -40.94
C PRO A 90 -26.05 21.89 -39.83
N ALA A 91 -26.85 22.85 -39.38
CA ALA A 91 -26.47 23.82 -38.34
C ALA A 91 -26.07 23.17 -36.99
N SER A 92 -26.30 21.86 -36.82
CA SER A 92 -25.91 21.11 -35.62
C SER A 92 -24.45 20.66 -35.58
N GLU A 93 -23.67 20.75 -36.68
CA GLU A 93 -22.29 20.25 -36.74
C GLU A 93 -21.20 21.33 -36.52
N VAL A 94 -21.56 22.61 -36.35
CA VAL A 94 -20.59 23.72 -36.36
C VAL A 94 -20.28 24.28 -34.96
N TYR A 95 -21.03 23.90 -33.92
CA TYR A 95 -20.68 24.27 -32.54
C TYR A 95 -19.63 23.28 -31.97
N GLY A 96 -18.41 23.77 -31.72
CA GLY A 96 -17.38 23.03 -30.98
C GLY A 96 -16.20 22.49 -31.80
N GLN A 97 -16.11 22.78 -33.10
CA GLN A 97 -14.89 22.52 -33.86
C GLN A 97 -13.90 23.66 -33.63
N TRP A 98 -13.06 23.50 -32.60
CA TRP A 98 -11.88 24.35 -32.40
C TRP A 98 -10.76 23.80 -33.28
N ASP A 99 -10.19 24.66 -34.13
CA ASP A 99 -8.96 24.34 -34.84
C ASP A 99 -7.85 24.15 -33.81
N GLY A 100 -7.39 22.90 -33.64
CA GLY A 100 -6.28 22.59 -32.76
C GLY A 100 -5.00 22.96 -33.47
N VAL A 101 -4.13 23.76 -32.85
CA VAL A 101 -2.82 24.06 -33.44
C VAL A 101 -1.99 22.77 -33.42
N GLU A 102 -1.73 22.20 -34.59
CA GLU A 102 -0.73 21.15 -34.74
C GLU A 102 0.65 21.77 -34.49
N TYR A 103 1.34 21.29 -33.44
CA TYR A 103 2.69 21.77 -33.12
C TYR A 103 3.70 21.00 -33.98
N GLU A 104 4.18 21.64 -35.04
CA GLU A 104 5.30 21.13 -35.82
C GLU A 104 6.60 21.23 -35.01
N ASP A 105 7.41 20.17 -35.07
CA ASP A 105 8.72 20.18 -34.45
C ASP A 105 9.62 21.22 -35.11
N LYS A 106 10.43 21.91 -34.30
CA LYS A 106 11.30 23.00 -34.75
C LYS A 106 12.74 22.62 -34.50
N GLU A 107 13.59 22.84 -35.50
CA GLU A 107 15.02 22.72 -35.32
C GLU A 107 15.55 23.91 -34.50
N ILE A 108 16.35 23.59 -33.48
CA ILE A 108 16.97 24.55 -32.57
C ILE A 108 18.48 24.37 -32.56
N LEU A 109 19.17 25.46 -32.25
CA LEU A 109 20.62 25.46 -32.12
C LEU A 109 21.05 24.92 -30.74
N TRP A 110 22.01 23.99 -30.76
CA TRP A 110 22.51 23.30 -29.57
C TRP A 110 24.05 23.38 -29.44
N PRO A 111 24.60 23.67 -28.24
CA PRO A 111 23.93 24.11 -27.01
C PRO A 111 23.10 25.40 -27.21
N PRO A 112 22.14 25.71 -26.31
CA PRO A 112 21.32 26.92 -26.46
C PRO A 112 22.19 28.18 -26.39
N MET A 113 22.07 29.05 -27.39
CA MET A 113 22.87 30.26 -27.52
C MET A 113 22.01 31.49 -27.76
N VAL A 114 22.35 32.57 -27.06
CA VAL A 114 21.71 33.89 -27.23
C VAL A 114 22.74 34.85 -27.79
N ILE A 115 22.45 35.43 -28.95
CA ILE A 115 23.25 36.51 -29.54
C ILE A 115 22.97 37.78 -28.76
N ILE A 116 24.03 38.51 -28.39
CA ILE A 116 23.96 39.85 -27.81
C ILE A 116 24.67 40.83 -28.73
N MET A 117 23.93 41.82 -29.21
CA MET A 117 24.41 42.86 -30.11
C MET A 117 24.74 44.16 -29.37
N ASN A 118 25.43 45.06 -30.08
CA ASN A 118 25.89 46.36 -29.59
C ASN A 118 26.95 46.28 -28.48
N THR A 119 27.80 45.25 -28.49
CA THR A 119 28.84 45.02 -27.48
C THR A 119 30.21 45.63 -27.84
N ALA A 120 30.31 46.41 -28.92
CA ALA A 120 31.53 47.16 -29.29
C ALA A 120 31.57 48.52 -28.58
N LEU A 121 32.68 48.83 -27.91
CA LEU A 121 32.86 50.02 -27.08
C LEU A 121 33.50 51.18 -27.85
N ALA A 122 34.84 51.22 -27.91
CA ALA A 122 35.63 52.27 -28.56
C ALA A 122 36.66 51.64 -29.51
N LYS A 123 37.54 52.47 -30.09
CA LYS A 123 38.76 52.00 -30.74
C LYS A 123 39.94 52.19 -29.79
N ASP A 124 40.89 51.26 -29.80
CA ASP A 124 42.18 51.41 -29.11
C ASP A 124 43.13 52.31 -29.89
N ASP A 125 44.33 52.54 -29.33
CA ASP A 125 45.39 53.37 -29.93
C ASP A 125 45.90 52.81 -31.27
N ASN A 126 45.62 51.54 -31.58
CA ASN A 126 45.94 50.89 -32.85
C ASN A 126 44.77 50.91 -33.84
N GLU A 127 43.76 51.77 -33.59
CA GLU A 127 42.49 51.89 -34.31
C GLU A 127 41.61 50.61 -34.33
N LYS A 128 41.95 49.58 -33.55
CA LYS A 128 41.16 48.35 -33.46
C LYS A 128 39.99 48.53 -32.51
N ARG A 129 38.83 47.99 -32.87
CA ARG A 129 37.64 48.07 -32.02
C ARG A 129 37.83 47.21 -30.76
N ILE A 130 37.62 47.81 -29.59
CA ILE A 130 37.48 47.13 -28.31
C ILE A 130 36.00 46.91 -28.00
N GLY A 131 35.68 45.89 -27.21
CA GLY A 131 34.31 45.53 -26.84
C GLY A 131 34.20 45.17 -25.37
N MET A 132 32.98 44.85 -24.94
CA MET A 132 32.72 44.37 -23.58
C MET A 132 33.55 43.12 -23.29
N GLY A 133 34.03 43.01 -22.04
CA GLY A 133 34.77 41.84 -21.59
C GLY A 133 33.86 40.64 -21.27
N ASN A 134 34.44 39.44 -21.19
CA ASN A 134 33.72 38.23 -20.78
C ASN A 134 33.08 38.38 -19.38
N GLN A 135 33.83 38.95 -18.43
CA GLN A 135 33.39 39.11 -17.05
C GLN A 135 32.31 40.20 -16.93
N GLU A 136 32.54 41.37 -17.56
CA GLU A 136 31.56 42.46 -17.61
C GLU A 136 30.21 41.99 -18.18
N LEU A 137 30.22 41.26 -19.30
CA LEU A 137 29.00 40.76 -19.91
C LEU A 137 28.32 39.68 -19.05
N ARG A 138 29.11 38.81 -18.38
CA ARG A 138 28.57 37.81 -17.45
C ARG A 138 27.93 38.48 -16.22
N GLU A 139 28.57 39.49 -15.65
CA GLU A 139 28.04 40.25 -14.51
C GLU A 139 26.74 40.99 -14.86
N TYR A 140 26.67 41.54 -16.08
CA TYR A 140 25.45 42.17 -16.60
C TYR A 140 24.26 41.19 -16.65
N PHE A 141 24.50 39.91 -16.94
CA PHE A 141 23.48 38.85 -16.94
C PHE A 141 23.58 37.92 -15.72
N SER A 142 24.02 38.42 -14.57
CA SER A 142 24.18 37.64 -13.34
C SER A 142 22.89 36.95 -12.84
N SER A 143 21.72 37.43 -13.23
CA SER A 143 20.43 36.77 -12.96
C SER A 143 20.22 35.46 -13.72
N CYS A 144 20.95 35.25 -14.82
CA CYS A 144 20.89 34.05 -15.64
C CYS A 144 21.93 33.03 -15.15
N THR A 145 21.51 32.13 -14.27
CA THR A 145 22.39 31.19 -13.57
C THR A 145 22.97 30.08 -14.46
N LEU A 146 22.33 29.76 -15.59
CA LEU A 146 22.71 28.65 -16.48
C LEU A 146 23.61 29.10 -17.64
N ILE A 147 24.20 30.31 -17.57
CA ILE A 147 25.20 30.75 -18.55
C ILE A 147 26.52 30.02 -18.26
N ASN A 148 26.81 29.01 -19.06
CA ASN A 148 28.05 28.25 -18.98
C ASN A 148 29.25 29.11 -19.42
N SER A 149 29.16 29.74 -20.61
CA SER A 149 30.26 30.57 -21.11
C SER A 149 29.81 31.74 -21.97
N VAL A 150 30.70 32.73 -22.10
CA VAL A 150 30.51 33.93 -22.92
C VAL A 150 31.60 33.95 -23.98
N ARG A 151 31.23 34.28 -25.22
CA ARG A 151 32.15 34.41 -26.34
C ARG A 151 31.89 35.69 -27.12
N HIS A 152 32.91 36.19 -27.80
CA HIS A 152 32.86 37.40 -28.59
C HIS A 152 33.34 37.12 -30.02
N SER A 153 32.77 37.82 -31.00
CA SER A 153 33.24 37.75 -32.38
C SER A 153 34.32 38.79 -32.61
N TYR A 154 35.47 38.36 -33.14
CA TYR A 154 36.60 39.20 -33.51
C TYR A 154 36.86 39.09 -35.01
N GLY A 155 37.37 40.16 -35.61
CA GLY A 155 37.82 40.19 -37.00
C GLY A 155 39.10 41.00 -37.17
N PRO A 156 39.53 41.27 -38.41
CA PRO A 156 40.75 42.03 -38.69
C PRO A 156 40.80 43.41 -38.01
N GLN A 157 39.64 44.03 -37.82
CA GLN A 157 39.46 45.36 -37.21
C GLN A 157 39.16 45.30 -35.69
N GLY A 158 39.43 44.16 -35.03
CA GLY A 158 39.14 43.94 -33.62
C GLY A 158 37.74 43.40 -33.35
N HIS A 159 37.16 43.76 -32.21
CA HIS A 159 35.86 43.28 -31.74
C HIS A 159 34.71 43.72 -32.67
N ARG A 160 33.85 42.76 -33.08
CA ARG A 160 32.79 43.00 -34.09
C ARG A 160 31.48 43.53 -33.51
N GLY A 161 31.36 43.61 -32.19
CA GLY A 161 30.16 44.09 -31.50
C GLY A 161 29.06 43.05 -31.38
N ILE A 162 29.43 41.77 -31.53
CA ILE A 162 28.58 40.59 -31.43
C ILE A 162 29.18 39.71 -30.34
N SER A 163 28.38 39.39 -29.34
CA SER A 163 28.71 38.45 -28.28
C SER A 163 27.69 37.32 -28.26
N VAL A 164 28.06 36.16 -27.71
CA VAL A 164 27.18 35.02 -27.54
C VAL A 164 27.22 34.57 -26.09
N LEU A 165 26.04 34.40 -25.50
CA LEU A 165 25.86 33.71 -24.23
C LEU A 165 25.54 32.26 -24.54
N ILE A 166 26.37 31.35 -24.05
CA ILE A 166 26.21 29.90 -24.23
C ILE A 166 25.66 29.35 -22.93
N PHE A 167 24.43 28.84 -22.97
CA PHE A 167 23.77 28.24 -21.84
C PHE A 167 24.20 26.77 -21.68
N GLU A 168 23.95 26.21 -20.50
CA GLU A 168 24.08 24.78 -20.28
C GLU A 168 23.28 23.99 -21.33
N ALA A 169 23.88 22.90 -21.80
CA ALA A 169 23.27 21.99 -22.77
C ALA A 169 22.22 21.11 -22.08
N THR A 170 21.18 21.73 -21.53
CA THR A 170 20.06 21.09 -20.83
C THR A 170 18.74 21.72 -21.26
N ALA A 171 17.61 21.02 -21.07
CA ALA A 171 16.29 21.56 -21.34
C ALA A 171 16.04 22.88 -20.57
N MET A 172 16.47 22.93 -19.30
CA MET A 172 16.40 24.13 -18.47
C MET A 172 17.28 25.28 -18.98
N GLY A 173 18.49 24.96 -19.49
CA GLY A 173 19.36 25.94 -20.14
C GLY A 173 18.69 26.57 -21.37
N CYS A 174 18.00 25.75 -22.18
CA CYS A 174 17.22 26.23 -23.32
C CYS A 174 16.05 27.12 -22.90
N ILE A 175 15.28 26.71 -21.89
CA ILE A 175 14.16 27.49 -21.36
C ILE A 175 14.65 28.84 -20.81
N GLN A 176 15.75 28.87 -20.05
CA GLN A 176 16.30 30.12 -19.52
C GLN A 176 16.82 31.04 -20.64
N ALA A 177 17.41 30.49 -21.69
CA ALA A 177 17.81 31.23 -22.89
C ALA A 177 16.60 31.84 -23.60
N GLN A 178 15.52 31.07 -23.81
CA GLN A 178 14.27 31.56 -24.41
C GLN A 178 13.64 32.68 -23.59
N VAL A 179 13.57 32.54 -22.26
CA VAL A 179 13.07 33.59 -21.37
C VAL A 179 13.89 34.88 -21.49
N LEU A 180 15.23 34.77 -21.59
CA LEU A 180 16.08 35.94 -21.79
C LEU A 180 15.78 36.64 -23.14
N CYS A 181 15.62 35.88 -24.22
CA CYS A 181 15.27 36.41 -25.53
C CYS A 181 13.89 37.11 -25.53
N GLU A 182 12.90 36.49 -24.88
CA GLU A 182 11.57 37.07 -24.72
C GLU A 182 11.64 38.42 -23.98
N GLN A 183 12.46 38.50 -22.92
CA GLN A 183 12.69 39.77 -22.21
C GLN A 183 13.31 40.87 -23.08
N PHE A 184 14.11 40.50 -24.09
CA PHE A 184 14.61 41.46 -25.07
C PHE A 184 13.50 41.88 -26.04
N SER A 185 12.72 40.93 -26.58
CA SER A 185 11.64 41.22 -27.52
C SER A 185 10.54 42.09 -26.88
N VAL A 186 10.07 41.75 -25.68
CA VAL A 186 9.09 42.55 -24.92
C VAL A 186 9.57 43.99 -24.67
N LYS A 187 10.88 44.20 -24.57
CA LYS A 187 11.48 45.54 -24.40
C LYS A 187 11.78 46.25 -25.73
N GLY A 188 11.40 45.68 -26.86
CA GLY A 188 11.72 46.20 -28.20
C GLY A 188 13.22 46.20 -28.48
N ARG A 189 13.91 45.11 -28.09
CA ARG A 189 15.37 44.94 -28.16
C ARG A 189 15.77 43.59 -28.76
N ASP A 190 14.92 43.05 -29.62
CA ASP A 190 15.16 41.83 -30.38
C ASP A 190 15.99 42.08 -31.65
N LYS A 191 16.14 41.02 -32.47
CA LYS A 191 16.84 41.03 -33.75
C LYS A 191 16.27 42.09 -34.69
N ASP A 192 14.96 42.12 -34.84
CA ASP A 192 14.25 43.04 -35.73
C ASP A 192 14.49 44.51 -35.34
N ALA A 193 14.46 44.82 -34.04
CA ALA A 193 14.76 46.16 -33.56
C ALA A 193 16.21 46.58 -33.88
N TRP A 194 17.15 45.65 -33.83
CA TRP A 194 18.54 45.89 -34.18
C TRP A 194 18.76 46.08 -35.68
N GLU A 195 18.11 45.27 -36.52
CA GLU A 195 18.29 45.31 -37.97
C GLU A 195 17.63 46.52 -38.63
N ARG A 196 16.46 46.95 -38.14
CA ARG A 196 15.72 48.06 -38.75
C ARG A 196 16.23 49.45 -38.36
N ASN A 197 16.38 49.73 -37.06
CA ASN A 197 16.82 51.04 -36.57
C ASN A 197 17.52 50.93 -35.20
N PRO A 198 18.83 50.62 -35.19
CA PRO A 198 19.55 50.33 -33.95
C PRO A 198 19.81 51.61 -33.13
N VAL A 199 19.04 51.79 -32.07
CA VAL A 199 19.33 52.81 -31.04
C VAL A 199 20.44 52.29 -30.14
N ARG A 200 21.64 52.88 -30.25
CA ARG A 200 22.85 52.38 -29.55
C ARG A 200 22.90 52.75 -28.06
N PHE A 201 22.28 53.85 -27.67
CA PHE A 201 22.32 54.37 -26.31
C PHE A 201 20.95 54.87 -25.88
N TYR A 202 20.63 54.69 -24.60
CA TYR A 202 19.52 55.41 -23.97
C TYR A 202 19.84 56.90 -23.84
N PRO A 203 18.82 57.76 -23.73
CA PRO A 203 19.00 59.14 -23.27
C PRO A 203 19.78 59.12 -21.94
N GLY A 204 20.92 59.82 -21.89
CA GLY A 204 21.86 59.76 -20.74
C GLY A 204 23.10 58.89 -20.95
N GLY A 205 23.30 58.33 -22.15
CA GLY A 205 24.58 57.72 -22.55
C GLY A 205 24.77 56.26 -22.12
N ILE A 206 23.79 55.64 -21.46
CA ILE A 206 23.83 54.23 -21.09
C ILE A 206 23.65 53.39 -22.35
N ARG A 207 24.56 52.42 -22.58
CA ARG A 207 24.53 51.54 -23.74
C ARG A 207 23.30 50.63 -23.73
N LYS A 208 22.66 50.50 -24.89
CA LYS A 208 21.48 49.65 -25.05
C LYS A 208 21.86 48.35 -25.76
N LEU A 209 21.86 47.24 -25.03
CA LEU A 209 22.08 45.90 -25.60
C LEU A 209 20.79 45.35 -26.20
N TYR A 210 20.96 44.54 -27.25
CA TYR A 210 19.91 43.79 -27.93
C TYR A 210 20.25 42.31 -27.85
N GLY A 211 19.24 41.45 -27.81
CA GLY A 211 19.46 40.02 -27.68
C GLY A 211 18.36 39.18 -28.27
N TYR A 212 18.73 38.03 -28.82
CA TYR A 212 17.80 37.10 -29.47
C TYR A 212 18.42 35.70 -29.58
N MET A 213 17.56 34.70 -29.82
CA MET A 213 17.99 33.31 -29.93
C MET A 213 18.82 33.12 -31.19
N ALA A 214 19.98 32.47 -31.08
CA ALA A 214 20.87 32.28 -32.22
C ALA A 214 20.26 31.33 -33.26
N GLU A 215 20.23 31.77 -34.51
CA GLU A 215 19.94 30.92 -35.67
C GLU A 215 21.25 30.48 -36.34
N GLU A 216 21.16 29.48 -37.22
CA GLU A 216 22.31 28.97 -37.97
C GLU A 216 23.08 30.10 -38.69
N LYS A 217 22.36 30.98 -39.39
CA LYS A 217 22.94 32.13 -40.11
C LYS A 217 23.66 33.11 -39.19
N ASP A 218 23.15 33.32 -37.97
CA ASP A 218 23.79 34.20 -36.99
C ASP A 218 25.12 33.62 -36.53
N MET A 219 25.18 32.29 -36.36
CA MET A 219 26.40 31.60 -35.96
C MET A 219 27.43 31.52 -37.07
N GLU A 220 27.01 31.41 -38.33
CA GLU A 220 27.88 31.57 -39.49
C GLU A 220 28.50 32.96 -39.53
N ASN A 221 27.68 34.01 -39.36
CA ASN A 221 28.17 35.38 -39.28
C ASN A 221 29.12 35.57 -38.08
N PHE A 222 28.76 35.05 -36.90
CA PHE A 222 29.61 35.12 -35.71
C PHE A 222 30.99 34.49 -35.96
N ASN A 223 31.03 33.36 -36.66
CA ASN A 223 32.23 32.59 -36.96
C ASN A 223 33.00 33.05 -38.21
N GLN A 224 32.55 34.07 -38.94
CA GLN A 224 33.12 34.50 -40.23
C GLN A 224 34.66 34.62 -40.24
N HIS A 225 35.26 35.08 -39.14
CA HIS A 225 36.71 35.26 -39.00
C HIS A 225 37.36 34.35 -37.95
N SER A 226 36.62 33.35 -37.46
CA SER A 226 37.09 32.39 -36.48
C SER A 226 37.51 31.09 -37.18
N HIS A 227 38.82 30.79 -37.17
CA HIS A 227 39.36 29.57 -37.77
C HIS A 227 39.83 28.56 -36.73
N GLY A 228 39.76 27.26 -37.07
CA GLY A 228 40.25 26.17 -36.22
C GLY A 228 39.60 26.15 -34.84
N LYS A 229 40.42 26.20 -33.78
CA LYS A 229 39.96 26.14 -32.37
C LYS A 229 39.16 27.37 -31.91
N ALA A 230 39.25 28.49 -32.63
CA ALA A 230 38.49 29.70 -32.30
C ALA A 230 37.05 29.67 -32.84
N ARG A 231 36.75 28.76 -33.78
CA ARG A 231 35.40 28.59 -34.35
C ARG A 231 34.48 27.95 -33.33
N LEU A 232 33.37 28.60 -33.02
CA LEU A 232 32.38 28.09 -32.10
C LEU A 232 31.56 26.98 -32.77
N LYS A 233 31.54 25.79 -32.16
CA LYS A 233 30.81 24.62 -32.64
C LYS A 233 29.37 24.65 -32.14
N PHE A 234 28.45 24.24 -33.00
CA PHE A 234 27.04 24.08 -32.69
C PHE A 234 26.44 22.99 -33.58
N GLU A 235 25.28 22.46 -33.16
CA GLU A 235 24.51 21.43 -33.86
C GLU A 235 23.06 21.91 -33.97
N MET A 236 22.37 21.55 -35.06
CA MET A 236 20.92 21.72 -35.17
C MET A 236 20.25 20.45 -34.64
N LYS A 237 19.29 20.59 -33.73
CA LYS A 237 18.58 19.48 -33.09
C LYS A 237 17.08 19.71 -33.04
N SER A 238 16.31 18.63 -32.94
CA SER A 238 14.87 18.68 -32.65
C SER A 238 14.62 19.31 -31.28
N PHE A 239 13.72 20.30 -31.23
CA PHE A 239 13.25 20.89 -29.97
C PHE A 239 12.48 19.86 -29.14
N ASN A 240 11.64 19.05 -29.80
CA ASN A 240 10.86 18.04 -29.11
C ASN A 240 11.76 17.03 -28.39
N GLU A 241 12.69 16.42 -29.11
CA GLU A 241 13.60 15.41 -28.54
C GLU A 241 14.52 15.99 -27.46
N THR A 242 15.07 17.20 -27.70
CA THR A 242 16.16 17.73 -26.86
C THR A 242 15.66 18.49 -25.63
N VAL A 243 14.47 19.09 -25.71
CA VAL A 243 13.94 19.99 -24.67
C VAL A 243 12.60 19.51 -24.15
N ARG A 244 11.64 19.27 -25.05
CA ARG A 244 10.26 18.95 -24.64
C ARG A 244 10.18 17.59 -23.94
N ASP A 245 10.71 16.54 -24.53
CA ASP A 245 10.60 15.18 -24.00
C ASP A 245 11.31 15.05 -22.65
N PRO A 246 12.55 15.55 -22.46
CA PRO A 246 13.17 15.58 -21.14
C PRO A 246 12.40 16.41 -20.12
N ALA A 247 11.80 17.54 -20.52
CA ALA A 247 11.00 18.37 -19.62
C ALA A 247 9.69 17.67 -19.21
N MET A 248 9.05 16.93 -20.12
CA MET A 248 7.88 16.10 -19.81
C MET A 248 8.26 14.97 -18.86
N GLN A 249 9.35 14.25 -19.13
CA GLN A 249 9.86 13.21 -18.24
C GLN A 249 10.16 13.75 -16.84
N MET A 250 10.84 14.90 -16.73
CA MET A 250 11.07 15.55 -15.44
C MET A 250 9.77 15.90 -14.71
N SER A 251 8.71 16.27 -15.44
CA SER A 251 7.40 16.54 -14.85
C SER A 251 6.78 15.26 -14.29
N GLU A 252 6.82 14.17 -15.04
CA GLU A 252 6.33 12.85 -14.63
C GLU A 252 7.12 12.30 -13.43
N ASP A 253 8.44 12.37 -13.47
CA ASP A 253 9.33 11.95 -12.38
C ASP A 253 9.05 12.77 -11.12
N ASN A 254 8.80 14.08 -11.24
CA ASN A 254 8.43 14.92 -10.12
C ASN A 254 7.08 14.51 -9.51
N GLN A 255 6.11 14.07 -10.31
CA GLN A 255 4.84 13.53 -9.79
C GLN A 255 5.07 12.22 -9.03
N GLN A 256 5.88 11.31 -9.58
CA GLN A 256 6.24 10.06 -8.89
C GLN A 256 6.98 10.33 -7.58
N LEU A 257 7.89 11.31 -7.56
CA LEU A 257 8.63 11.70 -6.37
C LEU A 257 7.70 12.15 -5.23
N VAL A 258 6.62 12.85 -5.54
CA VAL A 258 5.60 13.24 -4.53
C VAL A 258 4.91 12.01 -3.94
N TRP A 259 4.60 11.02 -4.76
CA TRP A 259 4.04 9.75 -4.29
C TRP A 259 5.01 9.01 -3.36
N PHE A 260 6.27 8.83 -3.78
CA PHE A 260 7.29 8.17 -2.97
C PHE A 260 7.52 8.87 -1.62
N LYS A 261 7.53 10.22 -1.60
CA LYS A 261 7.63 10.99 -0.36
C LYS A 261 6.46 10.72 0.59
N THR A 262 5.25 10.65 0.05
CA THR A 262 4.04 10.37 0.82
C THR A 262 4.08 8.95 1.39
N GLU A 263 4.48 7.98 0.58
CA GLU A 263 4.54 6.57 1.01
C GLU A 263 5.64 6.34 2.05
N ALA A 264 6.81 6.95 1.88
CA ALA A 264 7.88 6.94 2.88
C ALA A 264 7.41 7.53 4.23
N ALA A 265 6.62 8.62 4.20
CA ALA A 265 6.07 9.21 5.42
C ALA A 265 5.06 8.28 6.13
N LYS A 266 4.23 7.54 5.39
CA LYS A 266 3.33 6.53 5.97
C LYS A 266 4.11 5.39 6.60
N ASN A 267 5.08 4.82 5.88
CA ASN A 267 5.91 3.72 6.36
C ASN A 267 6.68 4.12 7.63
N LYS A 268 7.19 5.34 7.69
CA LYS A 268 7.86 5.87 8.89
C LYS A 268 6.91 5.93 10.11
N LYS A 269 5.66 6.35 9.92
CA LYS A 269 4.64 6.36 10.99
C LYS A 269 4.27 4.95 11.45
N LEU A 270 4.09 4.03 10.50
CA LEU A 270 3.80 2.62 10.76
C LEU A 270 4.94 1.95 11.54
N SER A 271 6.19 2.16 11.13
CA SER A 271 7.38 1.65 11.84
C SER A 271 7.42 2.14 13.28
N LYS A 272 7.18 3.45 13.50
CA LYS A 272 7.17 4.02 14.85
C LYS A 272 6.06 3.41 15.73
N ALA A 273 4.85 3.27 15.20
CA ALA A 273 3.73 2.66 15.93
C ALA A 273 3.99 1.17 16.25
N LEU A 274 4.65 0.45 15.34
CA LEU A 274 5.05 -0.94 15.55
C LEU A 274 6.10 -1.05 16.66
N GLU A 275 7.11 -0.19 16.66
CA GLU A 275 8.12 -0.12 17.72
C GLU A 275 7.49 0.14 19.09
N GLU A 276 6.60 1.13 19.18
CA GLU A 276 5.86 1.45 20.41
C GLU A 276 5.02 0.25 20.90
N THR A 277 4.34 -0.43 19.97
CA THR A 277 3.56 -1.63 20.30
C THR A 277 4.45 -2.78 20.76
N LEU A 278 5.59 -3.00 20.11
CA LEU A 278 6.55 -4.04 20.46
C LEU A 278 7.12 -3.81 21.86
N THR A 279 7.47 -2.57 22.21
CA THR A 279 7.92 -2.21 23.56
C THR A 279 6.83 -2.52 24.60
N LEU A 280 5.58 -2.12 24.34
CA LEU A 280 4.46 -2.37 25.24
C LEU A 280 4.21 -3.87 25.46
N VAL A 281 4.17 -4.66 24.37
CA VAL A 281 3.93 -6.10 24.43
C VAL A 281 5.08 -6.81 25.15
N SER A 282 6.32 -6.41 24.89
CA SER A 282 7.50 -6.98 25.55
C SER A 282 7.49 -6.72 27.06
N GLU A 283 7.12 -5.51 27.48
CA GLU A 283 7.00 -5.17 28.90
C GLU A 283 5.89 -5.97 29.59
N LYS A 284 4.71 -6.08 28.96
CA LYS A 284 3.61 -6.88 29.48
C LYS A 284 3.99 -8.36 29.59
N HIS A 285 4.70 -8.89 28.60
CA HIS A 285 5.20 -10.26 28.64
C HIS A 285 6.14 -10.49 29.82
N ARG A 286 7.06 -9.55 30.09
CA ARG A 286 7.98 -9.61 31.24
C ARG A 286 7.22 -9.61 32.57
N GLN A 287 6.20 -8.75 32.71
CA GLN A 287 5.35 -8.69 33.91
C GLN A 287 4.62 -10.02 34.13
N THR A 288 3.94 -10.53 33.10
CA THR A 288 3.22 -11.82 33.19
C THR A 288 4.17 -13.00 33.46
N ALA A 289 5.40 -12.98 32.93
CA ALA A 289 6.39 -14.01 33.24
C ALA A 289 6.79 -13.99 34.73
N GLU A 290 6.96 -12.82 35.33
CA GLU A 290 7.29 -12.68 36.75
C GLU A 290 6.12 -13.08 37.65
N GLU A 291 4.90 -12.66 37.32
CA GLU A 291 3.68 -13.10 38.01
C GLU A 291 3.54 -14.64 37.98
N ASN A 292 3.79 -15.26 36.83
CA ASN A 292 3.77 -16.72 36.70
C ASN A 292 4.82 -17.41 37.58
N LYS A 293 6.03 -16.84 37.74
CA LYS A 293 7.04 -17.38 38.67
C LYS A 293 6.53 -17.32 40.11
N ILE A 294 5.95 -16.19 40.52
CA ILE A 294 5.39 -16.01 41.87
C ILE A 294 4.29 -17.05 42.12
N VAL A 295 3.37 -17.25 41.17
CA VAL A 295 2.29 -18.24 41.29
C VAL A 295 2.85 -19.65 41.42
N ARG A 296 3.85 -20.02 40.60
CA ARG A 296 4.51 -21.33 40.71
C ARG A 296 5.19 -21.53 42.06
N MET A 297 5.87 -20.51 42.57
CA MET A 297 6.54 -20.57 43.88
C MET A 297 5.54 -20.72 45.03
N LYS A 298 4.44 -19.95 45.00
CA LYS A 298 3.34 -20.08 45.97
C LYS A 298 2.70 -21.47 45.93
N MET A 299 2.44 -22.00 44.74
CA MET A 299 1.90 -23.35 44.58
C MET A 299 2.85 -24.41 45.16
N LYS A 300 4.16 -24.29 44.92
CA LYS A 300 5.15 -25.22 45.47
C LYS A 300 5.19 -25.17 47.00
N MET A 301 5.19 -23.96 47.58
CA MET A 301 5.12 -23.80 49.04
C MET A 301 3.87 -24.45 49.63
N HIS A 302 2.70 -24.23 49.02
CA HIS A 302 1.45 -24.83 49.50
C HIS A 302 1.47 -26.37 49.38
N CYS A 303 2.09 -26.91 48.33
CA CYS A 303 2.25 -28.36 48.18
C CYS A 303 3.14 -28.96 49.28
N GLU A 304 4.25 -28.27 49.62
CA GLU A 304 5.14 -28.72 50.69
C GLU A 304 4.45 -28.65 52.05
N GLN A 305 3.74 -27.54 52.35
CA GLN A 305 2.96 -27.39 53.58
C GLN A 305 1.92 -28.50 53.73
N ASN A 306 1.16 -28.80 52.67
CA ASN A 306 0.20 -29.90 52.69
C ASN A 306 0.89 -31.25 52.93
N LYS A 307 2.07 -31.47 52.36
CA LYS A 307 2.83 -32.71 52.56
C LYS A 307 3.29 -32.85 54.02
N GLU A 308 3.85 -31.80 54.59
CA GLU A 308 4.26 -31.77 56.01
C GLU A 308 3.06 -32.00 56.95
N GLU A 309 1.89 -31.43 56.63
CA GLU A 309 0.65 -31.67 57.37
C GLU A 309 0.21 -33.15 57.28
N MET A 310 0.23 -33.73 56.08
CA MET A 310 -0.11 -35.14 55.87
C MET A 310 0.85 -36.09 56.60
N GLU A 311 2.16 -35.81 56.57
CA GLU A 311 3.16 -36.57 57.31
C GLU A 311 2.93 -36.47 58.83
N SER A 312 2.59 -35.27 59.32
CA SER A 312 2.28 -35.05 60.74
C SER A 312 1.05 -35.85 61.18
N GLN A 313 -0.02 -35.84 60.38
CA GLN A 313 -1.23 -36.63 60.64
C GLN A 313 -0.93 -38.14 60.59
N GLN A 314 -0.15 -38.59 59.61
CA GLN A 314 0.22 -40.00 59.50
C GLN A 314 1.02 -40.47 60.73
N ASN A 315 2.00 -39.69 61.18
CA ASN A 315 2.79 -39.99 62.37
C ASN A 315 1.89 -40.05 63.62
N PHE A 316 0.97 -39.09 63.78
CA PHE A 316 0.01 -39.10 64.88
C PHE A 316 -0.83 -40.38 64.94
N PHE A 317 -1.37 -40.84 63.81
CA PHE A 317 -2.14 -42.09 63.79
C PHE A 317 -1.26 -43.32 64.03
N LYS A 318 -0.04 -43.33 63.50
CA LYS A 318 0.92 -44.42 63.74
C LYS A 318 1.27 -44.53 65.22
N ASP A 319 1.50 -43.40 65.89
CA ASP A 319 1.79 -43.36 67.32
C ASP A 319 0.61 -43.86 68.16
N GLN A 320 -0.63 -43.50 67.79
CA GLN A 320 -1.82 -44.06 68.44
C GLN A 320 -1.91 -45.58 68.27
N ILE A 321 -1.68 -46.11 67.06
CA ILE A 321 -1.70 -47.55 66.81
C ILE A 321 -0.62 -48.25 67.65
N ASN A 322 0.60 -47.71 67.69
CA ASN A 322 1.68 -48.26 68.50
C ASN A 322 1.33 -48.27 70.00
N MET A 323 0.65 -47.22 70.48
CA MET A 323 0.17 -47.17 71.86
C MET A 323 -0.81 -48.31 72.17
N PHE A 324 -1.77 -48.59 71.29
CA PHE A 324 -2.70 -49.72 71.45
C PHE A 324 -1.99 -51.07 71.36
N LEU A 325 -1.03 -51.23 70.44
CA LEU A 325 -0.25 -52.47 70.31
C LEU A 325 0.54 -52.75 71.58
N ASN A 326 1.26 -51.74 72.11
CA ASN A 326 2.03 -51.88 73.35
C ASN A 326 1.13 -52.15 74.57
N ALA A 327 -0.06 -51.55 74.63
CA ALA A 327 -1.03 -51.85 75.68
C ALA A 327 -1.53 -53.30 75.58
N GLY A 328 -1.80 -53.77 74.36
CA GLY A 328 -2.17 -55.15 74.10
C GLY A 328 -1.09 -56.14 74.53
N THR A 329 0.16 -55.92 74.14
CA THR A 329 1.28 -56.80 74.54
C THR A 329 1.47 -56.80 76.06
N ALA A 330 1.32 -55.67 76.73
CA ALA A 330 1.43 -55.60 78.18
C ALA A 330 0.30 -56.38 78.91
N GLU A 331 -0.91 -56.43 78.34
CA GLU A 331 -2.00 -57.27 78.88
C GLU A 331 -1.78 -58.77 78.59
N GLU A 332 -1.23 -59.11 77.42
CA GLU A 332 -0.80 -60.48 77.12
C GLU A 332 0.29 -60.93 78.10
N ASP A 333 1.33 -60.12 78.35
CA ASP A 333 2.40 -60.41 79.32
C ASP A 333 1.87 -60.58 80.77
N LYS A 334 0.86 -59.80 81.17
CA LYS A 334 0.21 -59.95 82.48
C LYS A 334 -0.55 -61.27 82.56
N SER A 335 -1.24 -61.63 81.49
CA SER A 335 -2.00 -62.88 81.41
C SER A 335 -1.06 -64.09 81.47
N GLU A 336 0.08 -64.03 80.77
CA GLU A 336 1.14 -65.05 80.82
C GLU A 336 1.72 -65.19 82.24
N LYS A 337 2.01 -64.08 82.94
CA LYS A 337 2.46 -64.11 84.34
C LYS A 337 1.45 -64.77 85.29
N ILE A 338 0.15 -64.47 85.13
CA ILE A 338 -0.91 -65.10 85.93
C ILE A 338 -0.97 -66.62 85.68
N GLN A 339 -0.81 -67.05 84.43
CA GLN A 339 -0.75 -68.46 84.09
C GLN A 339 0.50 -69.13 84.68
N GLN A 340 1.65 -68.47 84.66
CA GLN A 340 2.91 -68.95 85.24
C GLN A 340 2.81 -69.07 86.77
N GLU A 341 2.25 -68.07 87.47
CA GLU A 341 2.01 -68.13 88.92
C GLU A 341 1.06 -69.27 89.30
N ARG A 342 0.01 -69.53 88.52
CA ARG A 342 -0.89 -70.68 88.72
C ARG A 342 -0.15 -72.02 88.58
N CYS A 343 0.75 -72.12 87.60
CA CYS A 343 1.65 -73.27 87.45
C CYS A 343 2.54 -73.47 88.69
N GLU A 344 3.17 -72.40 89.17
CA GLU A 344 4.08 -72.44 90.32
C GLU A 344 3.36 -72.79 91.62
N ILE A 345 2.16 -72.24 91.86
CA ILE A 345 1.31 -72.59 93.02
C ILE A 345 0.94 -74.08 92.98
N PHE A 346 0.56 -74.60 91.82
CA PHE A 346 0.27 -76.02 91.66
C PHE A 346 1.50 -76.89 91.95
N GLN A 347 2.68 -76.52 91.44
CA GLN A 347 3.95 -77.22 91.73
C GLN A 347 4.33 -77.17 93.22
N GLN A 348 4.15 -76.04 93.90
CA GLN A 348 4.40 -75.92 95.35
C GLN A 348 3.42 -76.75 96.18
N SER A 349 2.14 -76.79 95.80
CA SER A 349 1.14 -77.67 96.44
C SER A 349 1.48 -79.15 96.28
N PHE A 350 2.17 -79.50 95.19
CA PHE A 350 2.70 -80.83 94.91
C PHE A 350 3.95 -81.20 95.71
N ALA A 351 4.81 -80.22 96.01
CA ALA A 351 6.08 -80.39 96.73
C ALA A 351 5.90 -80.51 98.26
N ASN A 352 4.87 -79.87 98.83
CA ASN A 352 4.66 -79.76 100.28
C ASN A 352 3.94 -80.95 100.96
N ALA A 353 3.73 -82.08 100.25
CA ALA A 353 3.02 -83.25 100.78
C ALA A 353 3.96 -84.47 100.97
N PHE A 354 4.08 -84.99 102.21
CA PHE A 354 4.90 -86.15 102.59
C PHE A 354 4.36 -87.48 101.99
N PRO A 355 5.16 -88.33 101.31
CA PRO A 355 4.63 -89.41 100.48
C PRO A 355 4.47 -90.76 101.20
N THR A 356 3.42 -91.50 100.82
CA THR A 356 3.32 -92.98 100.92
C THR A 356 3.29 -93.57 99.51
N ILE A 357 3.63 -94.86 99.31
CA ILE A 357 3.78 -95.49 97.98
C ILE A 357 2.49 -95.42 97.12
N GLU A 358 1.30 -95.49 97.73
CA GLU A 358 0.00 -95.35 97.05
C GLU A 358 -0.31 -93.89 96.63
N ASP A 359 0.29 -92.92 97.32
CA ASP A 359 0.11 -91.48 97.10
C ASP A 359 0.81 -91.01 95.81
N HIS A 360 1.86 -91.73 95.36
CA HIS A 360 2.55 -91.43 94.10
C HIS A 360 1.66 -91.61 92.86
N ARG A 361 0.76 -92.61 92.86
CA ARG A 361 -0.07 -92.93 91.69
C ARG A 361 -1.22 -91.94 91.53
N VAL A 362 -1.90 -91.60 92.63
CA VAL A 362 -2.96 -90.58 92.67
C VAL A 362 -2.40 -89.18 92.40
N ARG A 363 -1.18 -88.91 92.86
CA ARG A 363 -0.47 -87.65 92.57
C ARG A 363 -0.05 -87.57 91.10
N ALA A 364 0.49 -88.63 90.51
CA ALA A 364 0.78 -88.65 89.07
C ALA A 364 -0.48 -88.40 88.22
N GLU A 365 -1.60 -89.01 88.58
CA GLU A 365 -2.89 -88.84 87.90
C GLU A 365 -3.47 -87.41 88.06
N LYS A 366 -3.31 -86.79 89.23
CA LYS A 366 -3.69 -85.37 89.45
C LYS A 366 -2.79 -84.39 88.69
N ALA A 367 -1.48 -84.66 88.60
CA ALA A 367 -0.57 -83.85 87.77
C ALA A 367 -0.92 -83.98 86.30
N GLU A 368 -1.15 -85.21 85.83
CA GLU A 368 -1.53 -85.48 84.46
C GLU A 368 -2.87 -84.84 84.10
N ASN A 369 -3.85 -84.85 85.00
CA ASN A 369 -5.12 -84.17 84.79
C ASN A 369 -5.01 -82.63 84.81
N PHE A 370 -4.15 -82.06 85.67
CA PHE A 370 -3.90 -80.61 85.67
C PHE A 370 -3.20 -80.14 84.39
N VAL A 371 -2.16 -80.87 83.95
CA VAL A 371 -1.47 -80.60 82.67
C VAL A 371 -2.46 -80.73 81.52
N LYS A 372 -3.27 -81.79 81.45
CA LYS A 372 -4.30 -81.94 80.41
C LYS A 372 -5.35 -80.82 80.43
N LEU A 373 -5.76 -80.36 81.61
CA LEU A 373 -6.73 -79.26 81.74
C LEU A 373 -6.10 -77.93 81.27
N GLN A 374 -4.85 -77.67 81.68
CA GLN A 374 -4.14 -76.46 81.30
C GLN A 374 -3.78 -76.44 79.81
N ASP A 375 -3.35 -77.56 79.24
CA ASP A 375 -3.09 -77.70 77.81
C ASP A 375 -4.37 -77.44 77.01
N LYS A 376 -5.51 -77.97 77.47
CA LYS A 376 -6.81 -77.73 76.84
C LYS A 376 -7.25 -76.26 76.93
N ASP A 377 -7.12 -75.64 78.09
CA ASP A 377 -7.44 -74.21 78.27
C ASP A 377 -6.50 -73.31 77.44
N MET A 378 -5.22 -73.70 77.29
CA MET A 378 -4.24 -73.00 76.46
C MET A 378 -4.55 -73.15 74.96
N GLU A 379 -4.89 -74.37 74.52
CA GLU A 379 -5.33 -74.62 73.14
C GLU A 379 -6.58 -73.81 72.77
N GLU A 380 -7.56 -73.73 73.69
CA GLU A 380 -8.77 -72.92 73.50
C GLU A 380 -8.44 -71.41 73.42
N PHE A 381 -7.59 -70.91 74.33
CA PHE A 381 -7.12 -69.52 74.29
C PHE A 381 -6.38 -69.17 72.99
N VAL A 382 -5.46 -70.05 72.55
CA VAL A 382 -4.72 -69.85 71.30
C VAL A 382 -5.68 -69.86 70.10
N ALA A 383 -6.65 -70.78 70.06
CA ALA A 383 -7.64 -70.84 69.00
C ALA A 383 -8.55 -69.60 68.97
N GLU A 384 -9.01 -69.11 70.12
CA GLU A 384 -9.79 -67.87 70.22
C GLU A 384 -8.97 -66.64 69.80
N ARG A 385 -7.70 -66.54 70.23
CA ARG A 385 -6.79 -65.47 69.84
C ARG A 385 -6.53 -65.47 68.34
N GLU A 386 -6.28 -66.63 67.73
CA GLU A 386 -6.11 -66.75 66.28
C GLU A 386 -7.38 -66.34 65.51
N ASN A 387 -8.56 -66.71 66.00
CA ASN A 387 -9.83 -66.28 65.42
C ASN A 387 -10.02 -64.77 65.51
N LEU A 388 -9.65 -64.16 66.65
CA LEU A 388 -9.71 -62.71 66.85
C LEU A 388 -8.72 -61.98 65.91
N ILE A 389 -7.51 -62.49 65.75
CA ILE A 389 -6.50 -61.95 64.81
C ILE A 389 -7.02 -62.03 63.38
N ARG A 390 -7.53 -63.19 62.94
CA ARG A 390 -8.11 -63.35 61.59
C ARG A 390 -9.25 -62.35 61.33
N ALA A 391 -10.21 -62.23 62.26
CA ALA A 391 -11.34 -61.31 62.12
C ALA A 391 -10.87 -59.85 62.04
N HIS A 392 -9.85 -59.48 62.83
CA HIS A 392 -9.25 -58.15 62.78
C HIS A 392 -8.50 -57.89 61.46
N GLU A 393 -7.74 -58.86 60.95
CA GLU A 393 -7.03 -58.79 59.67
C GLU A 393 -7.98 -58.66 58.47
N GLU A 394 -9.05 -59.46 58.44
CA GLU A 394 -10.09 -59.34 57.40
C GLU A 394 -10.74 -57.95 57.41
N ARG A 395 -11.00 -57.41 58.61
CA ARG A 395 -11.57 -56.06 58.74
C ARG A 395 -10.59 -54.99 58.27
N ARG A 396 -9.29 -55.12 58.57
CA ARG A 396 -8.24 -54.23 58.05
C ARG A 396 -8.12 -54.32 56.53
N HIS A 397 -8.23 -55.51 55.95
CA HIS A 397 -8.19 -55.69 54.51
C HIS A 397 -9.33 -54.96 53.80
N LYS A 398 -10.57 -55.10 54.31
CA LYS A 398 -11.74 -54.39 53.78
C LYS A 398 -11.57 -52.87 53.81
N LEU A 399 -11.08 -52.32 54.93
CA LEU A 399 -10.82 -50.89 55.05
C LEU A 399 -9.74 -50.40 54.08
N LEU A 400 -8.72 -51.24 53.81
CA LEU A 400 -7.69 -50.91 52.83
C LEU A 400 -8.24 -50.90 51.39
N GLU A 401 -9.10 -51.85 51.03
CA GLU A 401 -9.79 -51.86 49.74
C GLU A 401 -10.66 -50.62 49.54
N GLU A 402 -11.41 -50.21 50.58
CA GLU A 402 -12.20 -48.99 50.57
C GLU A 402 -11.32 -47.74 50.39
N ALA A 403 -10.19 -47.66 51.10
CA ALA A 403 -9.24 -46.57 50.96
C ALA A 403 -8.67 -46.48 49.52
N ILE A 404 -8.30 -47.62 48.92
CA ILE A 404 -7.83 -47.67 47.53
C ILE A 404 -8.93 -47.19 46.56
N ALA A 405 -10.19 -47.56 46.80
CA ALA A 405 -11.31 -47.13 45.96
C ALA A 405 -11.55 -45.62 46.04
N ILE A 406 -11.40 -45.02 47.23
CA ILE A 406 -11.48 -43.58 47.44
C ILE A 406 -10.37 -42.87 46.64
N GLU A 407 -9.13 -43.35 46.71
CA GLU A 407 -7.99 -42.76 46.01
C GLU A 407 -8.19 -42.80 44.48
N LYS A 408 -8.58 -43.97 43.94
CA LYS A 408 -8.91 -44.11 42.52
C LYS A 408 -9.99 -43.12 42.05
N ARG A 409 -10.98 -42.85 42.91
CA ARG A 409 -12.06 -41.90 42.61
C ARG A 409 -11.54 -40.45 42.63
N PHE A 410 -10.62 -40.12 43.52
CA PHE A 410 -9.98 -38.81 43.56
C PHE A 410 -9.11 -38.59 42.31
N ASP A 411 -8.24 -39.55 41.99
CA ASP A 411 -7.37 -39.51 40.80
C ASP A 411 -8.16 -39.32 39.51
N PHE A 412 -9.26 -40.04 39.35
CA PHE A 412 -10.15 -39.87 38.20
C PHE A 412 -10.70 -38.45 38.08
N LYS A 413 -11.13 -37.85 39.21
CA LYS A 413 -11.62 -36.46 39.23
C LYS A 413 -10.49 -35.47 38.94
N LEU A 414 -9.29 -35.72 39.47
CA LEU A 414 -8.12 -34.88 39.25
C LEU A 414 -7.70 -34.90 37.78
N ALA A 415 -7.62 -36.08 37.14
CA ALA A 415 -7.31 -36.22 35.73
C ALA A 415 -8.29 -35.43 34.85
N LYS A 416 -9.59 -35.52 35.13
CA LYS A 416 -10.64 -34.75 34.43
C LYS A 416 -10.48 -33.23 34.63
N LEU A 417 -10.03 -32.80 35.82
CA LEU A 417 -9.76 -31.40 36.09
C LEU A 417 -8.55 -30.91 35.28
N VAL A 418 -7.46 -31.66 35.28
CA VAL A 418 -6.25 -31.35 34.50
C VAL A 418 -6.57 -31.22 33.01
N GLU A 419 -7.30 -32.19 32.44
CA GLU A 419 -7.71 -32.18 31.04
C GLU A 419 -8.53 -30.93 30.67
N LYS A 420 -9.43 -30.49 31.56
CA LYS A 420 -10.25 -29.29 31.38
C LYS A 420 -9.43 -28.00 31.31
N PHE A 421 -8.29 -27.92 32.00
CA PHE A 421 -7.44 -26.72 31.99
C PHE A 421 -6.35 -26.78 30.92
N SER A 422 -5.83 -27.96 30.58
CA SER A 422 -4.92 -28.16 29.43
C SER A 422 -5.62 -27.84 28.10
N SER A 423 -6.89 -28.24 27.93
CA SER A 423 -7.69 -27.93 26.74
C SER A 423 -8.05 -26.45 26.60
N LYS A 424 -8.00 -25.67 27.69
CA LYS A 424 -8.20 -24.21 27.65
C LYS A 424 -6.95 -23.45 27.21
N GLN A 425 -5.75 -23.92 27.58
CA GLN A 425 -4.49 -23.32 27.11
C GLN A 425 -4.26 -23.52 25.60
N SER A 426 -4.72 -24.64 25.03
CA SER A 426 -4.62 -24.89 23.57
C SER A 426 -5.59 -24.06 22.71
N LYS A 427 -6.60 -23.40 23.31
CA LYS A 427 -7.57 -22.55 22.58
C LYS A 427 -7.22 -21.06 22.62
N GLN A 428 -6.10 -20.69 23.24
CA GLN A 428 -5.61 -19.31 23.36
C GLN A 428 -4.28 -19.07 22.61
N VAL A 429 -3.80 -20.04 21.83
CA VAL A 429 -2.70 -19.88 20.86
C VAL A 429 -3.26 -19.58 19.48
#